data_AF-G3P6E3-F1
#
_entry.id   AF-G3P6E3-F1
#
_cell.length_a   1.000
_cell.length_b   1.000
_cell.length_c   1.000
_cell.angle_alpha   90.00
_cell.angle_beta   90.00
_cell.angle_gamma   90.00
#
_symmetry.space_group_name_H-M   'P 1'
#
loop_
_entity.id
_entity.type
_entity.pdbx_description
1 polymer ?
#
loop_
_entity_poly.entity_id
_entity_poly.type
_entity_poly.pdbx_seq_one_letter_code
_entity_poly.pdbx_strand_id
1 'polypeptide(L)'
;MEQGFCLNTLKKLAAEPDYTDVSLAAAERVRALAKMGGRVEVQEDIAPRRYFRSGVEMERMAAVYLEEGSLENAYVLYTKFITLFVEKLPAHRDYQHCSLPEKQLIMKKLQEVAFPRKDDLKKRLQEKYSREHTEYLRA
;
A
#
# COMPACT_ATOMS: atom_id res chain seq x y z
N MET A 1 -22.43 16.95 -33.77
CA MET A 1 -22.95 15.92 -32.84
C MET A 1 -22.15 16.03 -31.55
N GLU A 2 -22.59 16.89 -30.63
CA GLU A 2 -21.95 17.02 -29.32
C GLU A 2 -22.44 15.88 -28.43
N GLN A 3 -21.56 14.91 -28.16
CA GLN A 3 -21.82 13.90 -27.14
C GLN A 3 -21.75 14.60 -25.78
N GLY A 4 -22.92 14.87 -25.22
CA GLY A 4 -23.04 15.49 -23.91
C GLY A 4 -22.31 14.66 -22.85
N PHE A 5 -21.32 15.28 -22.21
CA PHE A 5 -20.67 14.70 -21.03
C PHE A 5 -21.70 14.59 -19.91
N CYS A 6 -22.12 13.36 -19.59
CA CYS A 6 -23.02 13.11 -18.47
C CYS A 6 -22.30 13.39 -17.14
N LEU A 7 -23.02 13.98 -16.19
CA LEU A 7 -22.53 14.22 -14.82
C LEU A 7 -22.09 12.91 -14.14
N ASN A 8 -22.66 11.77 -14.54
CA ASN A 8 -22.21 10.44 -14.10
C ASN A 8 -20.87 10.03 -14.71
N THR A 9 -20.58 10.42 -15.96
CA THR A 9 -19.26 10.24 -16.60
C THR A 9 -18.22 11.08 -15.87
N LEU A 10 -18.54 12.32 -15.53
CA LEU A 10 -17.66 13.20 -14.75
C LEU A 10 -17.43 12.68 -13.32
N LYS A 11 -18.47 12.16 -12.66
CA LYS A 11 -18.33 11.49 -11.36
C LYS A 11 -17.49 10.21 -11.42
N LYS A 12 -17.63 9.40 -12.48
CA LYS A 12 -16.77 8.22 -12.72
C LYS A 12 -15.32 8.61 -12.99
N LEU A 13 -15.09 9.71 -13.72
CA LEU A 13 -13.74 10.24 -13.98
C LEU A 13 -13.09 10.86 -12.73
N ALA A 14 -13.90 11.41 -11.81
CA ALA A 14 -13.44 11.98 -10.56
C ALA A 14 -13.29 10.95 -9.42
N ALA A 15 -13.94 9.79 -9.54
CA ALA A 15 -13.84 8.72 -8.55
C ALA A 15 -12.49 8.00 -8.70
N GLU A 16 -11.76 7.89 -7.60
CA GLU A 16 -10.57 7.05 -7.54
C GLU A 16 -10.94 5.60 -7.85
N PRO A 17 -10.13 4.87 -8.65
CA PRO A 17 -10.38 3.46 -8.93
C PRO A 17 -10.51 2.67 -7.63
N ASP A 18 -11.58 1.90 -7.50
CA ASP A 18 -11.81 1.02 -6.36
C ASP A 18 -11.23 -0.37 -6.66
N TYR A 19 -10.42 -0.90 -5.74
CA TYR A 19 -9.84 -2.24 -5.90
C TYR A 19 -10.90 -3.35 -5.84
N THR A 20 -12.13 -3.08 -5.38
CA THR A 20 -13.22 -4.06 -5.41
C THR A 20 -14.02 -4.07 -6.71
N ASP A 21 -13.79 -3.10 -7.62
CA ASP A 21 -14.49 -3.05 -8.91
C ASP A 21 -13.91 -4.09 -9.89
N VAL A 22 -14.61 -5.21 -10.04
CA VAL A 22 -14.21 -6.31 -10.94
C VAL A 22 -14.28 -5.96 -12.42
N SER A 23 -14.95 -4.86 -12.79
CA SER A 23 -14.96 -4.37 -14.18
C SER A 23 -13.63 -3.73 -14.59
N LEU A 24 -12.75 -3.43 -13.62
CA LEU A 24 -11.44 -2.86 -13.87
C LEU A 24 -10.37 -3.92 -14.11
N ALA A 25 -9.37 -3.58 -14.93
CA ALA A 25 -8.20 -4.42 -15.12
C ALA A 25 -7.41 -4.62 -13.82
N ALA A 26 -6.79 -5.79 -13.67
CA ALA A 26 -6.01 -6.14 -12.48
C ALA A 26 -4.95 -5.09 -12.10
N ALA A 27 -4.29 -4.50 -13.09
CA ALA A 27 -3.27 -3.47 -12.89
C ALA A 27 -3.85 -2.19 -12.25
N GLU A 28 -5.08 -1.81 -12.59
CA GLU A 28 -5.74 -0.63 -12.02
C GLU A 28 -6.13 -0.87 -10.56
N ARG A 29 -6.68 -2.04 -10.26
CA ARG A 29 -7.05 -2.44 -8.90
C ARG A 29 -5.82 -2.56 -7.97
N VAL A 30 -4.71 -3.12 -8.47
CA VAL A 30 -3.44 -3.14 -7.71
C VAL A 30 -2.88 -1.73 -7.51
N ARG A 31 -3.00 -0.84 -8.51
CA ARG A 31 -2.59 0.57 -8.38
C ARG A 31 -3.41 1.30 -7.33
N ALA A 32 -4.71 1.03 -7.23
CA ALA A 32 -5.57 1.57 -6.18
C ALA A 32 -5.07 1.18 -4.77
N LEU A 33 -4.75 -0.10 -4.56
CA LEU A 33 -4.17 -0.56 -3.30
C LEU A 33 -2.81 0.09 -3.00
N ALA A 34 -1.94 0.23 -4.01
CA ALA A 34 -0.65 0.90 -3.83
C ALA A 34 -0.83 2.38 -3.42
N LYS A 35 -1.82 3.07 -4.00
CA LYS A 35 -2.20 4.44 -3.62
C LYS A 35 -2.68 4.50 -2.17
N MET A 36 -3.48 3.53 -1.72
CA MET A 36 -3.89 3.44 -0.31
C MET A 36 -2.71 3.24 0.63
N GLY A 37 -1.75 2.39 0.25
CA GLY A 37 -0.51 2.19 1.00
C GLY A 37 0.33 3.47 1.11
N GLY A 38 0.38 4.28 0.04
CA GLY A 38 1.10 5.55 0.02
C GLY A 38 0.51 6.66 0.90
N ARG A 39 -0.72 6.49 1.42
CA ARG A 39 -1.37 7.45 2.33
C ARG A 39 -0.81 7.29 3.75
N VAL A 40 0.36 7.87 3.97
CA VAL A 40 0.99 7.98 5.28
C VAL A 40 1.69 9.32 5.41
N GLU A 41 1.52 9.93 6.58
CA GLU A 41 2.08 11.22 6.93
C GLU A 41 2.93 11.08 8.19
N VAL A 42 3.97 11.91 8.26
CA VAL A 42 4.86 12.02 9.39
C VAL A 42 4.68 13.41 9.96
N GLN A 43 4.28 13.47 11.23
CA GLN A 43 4.15 14.70 11.99
C GLN A 43 5.50 15.07 12.62
N GLU A 44 5.94 16.31 12.42
CA GLU A 44 7.26 16.83 12.85
C GLU A 44 7.40 17.01 14.37
N ASP A 45 6.29 17.13 15.10
CA ASP A 45 6.26 17.17 16.57
C ASP A 45 6.39 15.78 17.20
N ILE A 46 6.31 14.72 16.38
CA ILE A 46 6.48 13.34 16.82
C ILE A 46 7.91 12.86 16.57
N ALA A 47 8.65 12.63 17.65
CA ALA A 47 10.02 12.13 17.56
C ALA A 47 10.12 10.86 16.67
N PRO A 48 11.05 10.78 15.69
CA PRO A 48 11.08 9.69 14.72
C PRO A 48 11.21 8.30 15.36
N ARG A 49 11.86 8.23 16.53
CA ARG A 49 11.93 7.04 17.41
C ARG A 49 10.57 6.36 17.63
N ARG A 50 9.50 7.14 17.77
CA ARG A 50 8.14 6.60 17.96
C ARG A 50 7.67 5.84 16.72
N TYR A 51 7.95 6.36 15.52
CA TYR A 51 7.62 5.67 14.27
C TYR A 51 8.39 4.37 14.14
N PHE A 52 9.69 4.32 14.45
CA PHE A 52 10.48 3.07 14.43
C PHE A 52 9.85 1.99 15.31
N ARG A 53 9.39 2.33 16.52
CA ARG A 53 8.69 1.39 17.41
C ARG A 53 7.36 0.94 16.83
N SER A 54 6.52 1.87 16.38
CA SER A 54 5.24 1.55 15.73
C SER A 54 5.42 0.75 14.43
N GLY A 55 6.54 0.91 13.74
CA GLY A 55 6.88 0.17 12.53
C GLY A 55 7.03 -1.32 12.76
N VAL A 56 7.57 -1.73 13.92
CA VAL A 56 7.69 -3.16 14.27
C VAL A 56 6.31 -3.81 14.35
N GLU A 57 5.35 -3.15 15.01
CA GLU A 57 3.97 -3.65 15.09
C GLU A 57 3.24 -3.56 13.76
N MET A 58 3.49 -2.52 12.96
CA MET A 58 2.92 -2.39 11.61
C MET A 58 3.32 -3.57 10.71
N GLU A 59 4.58 -3.97 10.73
CA GLU A 59 5.06 -5.13 9.98
C GLU A 59 4.47 -6.45 10.52
N ARG A 60 4.40 -6.60 11.85
CA ARG A 60 3.75 -7.76 12.48
C ARG A 60 2.28 -7.89 12.07
N MET A 61 1.54 -6.79 12.05
CA MET A 61 0.15 -6.78 11.61
C MET A 61 0.00 -7.11 10.13
N ALA A 62 0.96 -6.71 9.29
CA ALA A 62 0.96 -7.08 7.87
C ALA A 62 1.18 -8.59 7.68
N ALA A 63 1.99 -9.21 8.54
CA ALA A 63 2.15 -10.66 8.58
C ALA A 63 0.85 -11.36 9.02
N VAL A 64 0.15 -10.88 10.04
CA VAL A 64 -1.16 -11.42 10.47
C VAL A 64 -2.18 -11.38 9.33
N TYR A 65 -2.32 -10.24 8.64
CA TYR A 65 -3.22 -10.16 7.48
C TYR A 65 -2.87 -11.17 6.38
N LEU A 66 -1.57 -11.40 6.15
CA LEU A 66 -1.11 -12.38 5.18
C LEU A 66 -1.45 -13.82 5.61
N GLU A 67 -1.26 -14.16 6.88
CA GLU A 67 -1.58 -15.45 7.47
C GLU A 67 -3.09 -15.75 7.42
N GLU A 68 -3.92 -14.74 7.64
CA GLU A 68 -5.38 -14.82 7.53
C GLU A 68 -5.88 -14.84 6.07
N GLY A 69 -4.99 -14.73 5.08
CA GLY A 69 -5.35 -14.69 3.66
C GLY A 69 -5.92 -13.36 3.17
N SER A 70 -5.86 -12.31 3.99
CA SER A 70 -6.27 -10.95 3.65
C SER A 70 -5.19 -10.23 2.83
N LEU A 71 -5.08 -10.62 1.55
CA LEU A 71 -3.98 -10.21 0.67
C LEU A 71 -3.95 -8.69 0.44
N GLU A 72 -5.11 -8.08 0.25
CA GLU A 72 -5.27 -6.64 0.02
C GLU A 72 -4.78 -5.84 1.21
N ASN A 73 -5.21 -6.21 2.42
CA ASN A 73 -4.81 -5.52 3.65
C ASN A 73 -3.33 -5.71 3.93
N ALA A 74 -2.80 -6.92 3.76
CA ALA A 74 -1.38 -7.20 3.88
C ALA A 74 -0.56 -6.33 2.90
N TYR A 75 -1.00 -6.27 1.63
CA TYR A 75 -0.31 -5.49 0.59
C TYR A 75 -0.31 -3.99 0.89
N VAL A 76 -1.47 -3.44 1.32
CA VAL A 76 -1.59 -2.04 1.73
C VAL A 76 -0.67 -1.74 2.91
N LEU A 77 -0.61 -2.63 3.91
CA LEU A 77 0.15 -2.39 5.12
C LEU A 77 1.67 -2.51 4.90
N TYR A 78 2.13 -3.50 4.12
CA TYR A 78 3.54 -3.56 3.70
C TYR A 78 3.94 -2.36 2.82
N THR A 79 3.07 -1.91 1.92
CA THR A 79 3.32 -0.71 1.11
C THR A 79 3.42 0.53 1.99
N LYS A 80 2.52 0.68 2.97
CA LYS A 80 2.53 1.78 3.94
C LYS A 80 3.79 1.78 4.80
N PHE A 81 4.21 0.61 5.28
CA PHE A 81 5.46 0.44 6.00
C PHE A 81 6.66 0.89 5.18
N ILE A 82 6.75 0.44 3.92
CA ILE A 82 7.83 0.84 3.00
C ILE A 82 7.81 2.36 2.77
N THR A 83 6.67 2.94 2.38
CA THR A 83 6.56 4.38 2.13
C THR A 83 6.92 5.21 3.36
N LEU A 84 6.48 4.79 4.56
CA LEU A 84 6.83 5.47 5.80
C LEU A 84 8.35 5.54 5.99
N PHE A 85 9.06 4.41 5.88
CA PHE A 85 10.47 4.37 6.25
C PHE A 85 11.46 4.69 5.12
N VAL A 86 11.04 4.58 3.86
CA VAL A 86 11.88 4.86 2.70
C VAL A 86 11.66 6.28 2.16
N GLU A 87 10.44 6.80 2.25
CA GLU A 87 10.10 8.09 1.63
C GLU A 87 9.79 9.18 2.67
N LYS A 88 8.93 8.90 3.66
CA LYS A 88 8.39 9.95 4.53
C LYS A 88 9.30 10.27 5.73
N LEU A 89 9.59 9.28 6.55
CA LEU A 89 10.35 9.46 7.78
C LEU A 89 11.77 9.98 7.55
N PRO A 90 12.51 9.61 6.48
CA PRO A 90 13.81 10.19 6.19
C PRO A 90 13.81 11.71 5.96
N ALA A 91 12.66 12.31 5.62
CA ALA A 91 12.51 13.75 5.44
C ALA A 91 12.23 14.51 6.75
N HIS A 92 11.92 13.81 7.86
CA HIS A 92 11.67 14.44 9.16
C HIS A 92 12.91 15.17 9.67
N ARG A 93 12.76 16.38 10.22
CA ARG A 93 13.89 17.24 10.64
C ARG A 93 14.86 16.56 11.61
N ASP A 94 14.32 15.80 12.57
CA ASP A 94 15.08 15.09 13.60
C ASP A 94 15.52 13.67 13.21
N TYR A 95 15.31 13.23 11.96
CA TYR A 95 15.64 11.86 11.53
C TYR A 95 17.12 11.52 11.70
N GLN A 96 18.01 12.48 11.44
CA GLN A 96 19.46 12.28 11.54
C GLN A 96 19.94 12.05 12.98
N HIS A 97 19.19 12.52 13.98
CA HIS A 97 19.52 12.37 15.39
C HIS A 97 19.03 11.04 15.99
N CYS A 98 18.44 10.16 15.18
CA CYS A 98 17.88 8.90 15.65
C CYS A 98 18.94 7.83 15.90
N SER A 99 18.64 6.95 16.86
CA SER A 99 19.56 5.88 17.26
C SER A 99 19.79 4.86 16.13
N LEU A 100 21.02 4.37 16.01
CA LEU A 100 21.39 3.34 15.03
C LEU A 100 20.65 2.01 15.25
N PRO A 101 20.42 1.48 16.48
CA PRO A 101 19.81 0.17 16.66
C PRO A 101 18.37 0.07 16.16
N GLU A 102 17.53 1.09 16.44
CA GLU A 102 16.12 1.11 16.00
C GLU A 102 16.04 1.22 14.47
N LYS A 103 16.92 2.03 13.88
CA LYS A 103 17.05 2.16 12.43
C LYS A 103 17.50 0.86 11.78
N GLN A 104 18.50 0.17 12.34
CA GLN A 104 19.00 -1.11 11.82
C GLN A 104 17.92 -2.19 11.78
N LEU A 105 17.10 -2.30 12.84
CA LEU A 105 16.02 -3.27 12.89
C LEU A 105 14.99 -3.04 11.77
N ILE A 106 14.57 -1.79 11.56
CA ILE A 106 13.62 -1.47 10.48
C ILE A 106 14.24 -1.69 9.10
N MET A 107 15.51 -1.32 8.89
CA MET A 107 16.18 -1.57 7.61
C MET A 107 16.26 -3.06 7.29
N LYS A 108 16.55 -3.90 8.29
CA LYS A 108 16.53 -5.36 8.14
C LYS A 108 15.14 -5.87 7.76
N LYS A 109 14.08 -5.41 8.46
CA LYS A 109 12.69 -5.77 8.14
C LYS A 109 12.27 -5.31 6.74
N LEU A 110 12.69 -4.13 6.30
CA LEU A 110 12.43 -3.65 4.94
C LEU A 110 13.00 -4.62 3.90
N GLN A 111 14.29 -4.96 4.02
CA GLN A 111 15.02 -5.77 3.05
C GLN A 111 14.59 -7.24 3.06
N GLU A 112 14.52 -7.85 4.23
CA GLU A 112 14.31 -9.30 4.37
C GLU A 112 12.82 -9.69 4.34
N VAL A 113 11.92 -8.76 4.67
CA VAL A 113 10.49 -9.06 4.81
C VAL A 113 9.63 -8.19 3.92
N ALA A 114 9.58 -6.87 4.15
CA ALA A 114 8.55 -6.03 3.55
C ALA A 114 8.63 -5.97 2.02
N PHE A 115 9.83 -5.79 1.45
CA PHE A 115 9.99 -5.77 -0.02
C PHE A 115 9.65 -7.13 -0.65
N PRO A 116 10.24 -8.26 -0.22
CA PRO A 116 9.88 -9.58 -0.75
C PRO A 116 8.38 -9.90 -0.63
N ARG A 117 7.77 -9.61 0.53
CA ARG A 117 6.35 -9.88 0.78
C ARG A 117 5.44 -9.01 -0.09
N LYS A 118 5.75 -7.73 -0.25
CA LYS A 118 4.99 -6.83 -1.14
C LYS A 118 5.04 -7.32 -2.58
N ASP A 119 6.20 -7.76 -3.05
CA ASP A 119 6.37 -8.22 -4.43
C ASP A 119 5.64 -9.54 -4.70
N ASP A 120 5.67 -10.49 -3.76
CA ASP A 120 4.85 -11.72 -3.81
C ASP A 120 3.35 -11.41 -3.82
N LEU A 121 2.89 -10.58 -2.87
CA LEU A 121 1.50 -10.15 -2.78
C LEU A 121 1.01 -9.45 -4.06
N LYS A 122 1.86 -8.62 -4.68
CA LYS A 122 1.53 -7.97 -5.95
C LYS A 122 1.19 -8.99 -7.03
N LYS A 123 2.00 -10.05 -7.18
CA LYS A 123 1.76 -11.11 -8.16
C LYS A 123 0.46 -11.85 -7.88
N ARG A 124 0.24 -12.25 -6.63
CA ARG A 124 -0.98 -12.96 -6.20
C ARG A 124 -2.25 -12.13 -6.41
N LEU A 125 -2.19 -10.83 -6.13
CA LEU A 125 -3.31 -9.91 -6.38
C LEU A 125 -3.55 -9.70 -7.89
N GLN A 126 -2.49 -9.59 -8.70
CA GLN A 126 -2.62 -9.51 -10.15
C GLN A 126 -3.29 -10.75 -10.72
N GLU A 127 -2.91 -11.95 -10.27
CA GLU A 127 -3.52 -13.22 -10.68
C GLU A 127 -5.00 -13.29 -10.26
N LYS A 128 -5.29 -13.00 -8.97
CA LYS A 128 -6.66 -12.97 -8.43
C LYS A 128 -7.55 -12.04 -9.26
N TYR A 129 -7.14 -10.80 -9.46
CA TYR A 129 -7.94 -9.80 -10.15
C TYR A 129 -8.06 -10.06 -11.64
N SER A 130 -7.05 -10.66 -12.28
CA SER A 130 -7.13 -11.02 -13.70
C SER A 130 -8.17 -12.11 -13.93
N ARG A 131 -8.28 -13.08 -13.01
CA ARG A 131 -9.32 -14.11 -13.04
C ARG A 131 -10.71 -13.48 -12.88
N GLU A 132 -10.91 -12.69 -11.82
CA GLU A 132 -12.20 -12.02 -11.55
C GLU A 132 -12.65 -11.13 -12.72
N HIS A 133 -11.72 -10.37 -13.31
CA HIS A 133 -12.02 -9.52 -14.47
C HIS A 133 -12.39 -10.35 -15.72
N THR A 134 -11.70 -11.47 -15.94
CA THR A 134 -12.01 -12.38 -17.04
C THR A 134 -13.40 -13.00 -16.87
N GLU A 135 -13.77 -13.37 -15.65
CA GLU A 135 -15.12 -13.87 -15.32
C GLU A 135 -16.19 -12.80 -15.57
N TYR A 136 -15.95 -11.56 -15.15
CA TYR A 136 -16.83 -10.43 -15.42
C TYR A 136 -17.07 -10.19 -16.92
N LEU A 137 -16.02 -10.26 -17.75
CA LEU A 137 -16.15 -10.05 -19.21
C LEU A 137 -16.88 -11.19 -19.94
N ARG A 138 -17.03 -12.36 -19.30
CA ARG A 138 -17.74 -13.52 -19.88
C ARG A 138 -19.21 -13.57 -19.48
N ALA A 139 -19.60 -12.85 -18.43
CA ALA A 139 -20.98 -12.75 -17.93
C ALA A 139 -21.79 -11.75 -18.77
#